data_AF-A0A5D4XIA0-F1
#
_entry.id   AF-A0A5D4XIA0-F1
#
_cell.length_a   1.000
_cell.length_b   1.000
_cell.length_c   1.000
_cell.angle_alpha   90.00
_cell.angle_beta   90.00
_cell.angle_gamma   90.00
#
_symmetry.space_group_name_H-M   'P 1'
#
loop_
_entity.id
_entity.type
_entity.pdbx_description
1 polymer ?
#
loop_
_entity_poly.entity_id
_entity_poly.type
_entity_poly.pdbx_seq_one_letter_code
_entity_poly.pdbx_strand_id
1 'polypeptide(L)'
;RYFAASGGADSDNGAYVEGEYATASGESATAVGEGASAYGSGAFALADASTAIGFNAVADQASALAVGASSTALGEYAMAVGSESLAEGFAASASGAAAMATGEGATATGALSTASGVEATAVGAFAEATGELATAAGAESVASGSESSAFGALATASDDYATAVGGRAQASGFNSTSVGSWSTASGFNATA
;
A
#
# COMPACT_ATOMS: atom_id res chain seq x y z
N ARG A 1 -37.16 6.46 6.34
CA ARG A 1 -36.84 7.77 5.71
C ARG A 1 -35.49 8.35 6.17
N TYR A 2 -34.81 7.81 7.19
CA TYR A 2 -33.52 8.35 7.64
C TYR A 2 -32.34 7.35 7.58
N PHE A 3 -32.58 6.04 7.45
CA PHE A 3 -31.57 5.00 7.16
C PHE A 3 -32.19 3.94 6.24
N ALA A 4 -31.43 3.43 5.28
CA ALA A 4 -31.82 2.34 4.38
C ALA A 4 -30.60 1.44 4.13
N ALA A 5 -30.80 0.13 4.25
CA ALA A 5 -29.80 -0.89 3.98
C ALA A 5 -30.46 -2.07 3.26
N SER A 6 -29.67 -2.80 2.48
CA SER A 6 -30.08 -4.02 1.76
C SER A 6 -29.03 -5.11 1.96
N GLY A 7 -29.46 -6.36 2.07
CA GLY A 7 -28.59 -7.54 2.03
C GLY A 7 -28.51 -8.17 0.64
N GLY A 8 -27.76 -9.27 0.53
CA GLY A 8 -27.76 -10.12 -0.66
C GLY A 8 -29.07 -10.92 -0.79
N ALA A 9 -29.43 -11.33 -2.01
CA ALA A 9 -30.63 -12.15 -2.24
C ALA A 9 -30.51 -13.58 -1.70
N ASP A 10 -29.27 -14.05 -1.50
CA ASP A 10 -28.94 -15.43 -1.17
C ASP A 10 -28.33 -15.60 0.24
N SER A 11 -28.27 -14.53 1.04
CA SER A 11 -27.65 -14.52 2.37
C SER A 11 -28.52 -13.80 3.40
N ASP A 12 -28.76 -14.47 4.53
CA ASP A 12 -29.42 -13.93 5.72
C ASP A 12 -28.41 -13.62 6.85
N ASN A 13 -27.11 -13.54 6.51
CA ASN A 13 -26.06 -13.32 7.50
C ASN A 13 -26.10 -11.89 8.05
N GLY A 14 -26.41 -11.76 9.34
CA GLY A 14 -26.35 -10.49 10.05
C GLY A 14 -24.91 -9.99 10.28
N ALA A 15 -24.80 -8.79 10.83
CA ALA A 15 -23.54 -8.31 11.37
C ALA A 15 -23.20 -9.08 12.66
N TYR A 16 -21.91 -9.37 12.89
CA TYR A 16 -21.38 -10.06 14.05
C TYR A 16 -20.41 -9.15 14.82
N VAL A 17 -20.55 -9.12 16.15
CA VAL A 17 -19.68 -8.38 17.06
C VAL A 17 -19.30 -9.28 18.23
N GLU A 18 -18.01 -9.40 18.53
CA GLU A 18 -17.48 -10.14 19.69
C GLU A 18 -16.76 -9.23 20.69
N GLY A 19 -15.98 -8.26 20.20
CA GLY A 19 -15.15 -7.38 21.02
C GLY A 19 -15.92 -6.35 21.85
N GLU A 20 -15.34 -5.91 22.96
CA GLU A 20 -15.85 -4.78 23.74
C GLU A 20 -15.73 -3.48 22.92
N TYR A 21 -16.72 -2.58 23.03
CA TYR A 21 -16.77 -1.32 22.27
C TYR A 21 -16.76 -1.44 20.72
N ALA A 22 -16.89 -2.65 20.17
CA ALA A 22 -16.83 -2.88 18.74
C ALA A 22 -18.15 -2.53 18.02
N THR A 23 -18.05 -2.21 16.73
CA THR A 23 -19.19 -1.87 15.85
C THR A 23 -19.10 -2.66 14.55
N ALA A 24 -20.18 -3.35 14.19
CA ALA A 24 -20.33 -3.95 12.86
C ALA A 24 -21.63 -3.46 12.19
N SER A 25 -21.52 -2.98 10.95
CA SER A 25 -22.65 -2.46 10.17
C SER A 25 -22.57 -2.90 8.71
N GLY A 26 -23.44 -3.84 8.33
CA GLY A 26 -23.49 -4.43 7.00
C GLY A 26 -23.90 -5.91 7.08
N GLU A 27 -24.45 -6.45 6.00
CA GLU A 27 -24.67 -7.89 5.87
C GLU A 27 -23.30 -8.60 5.95
N SER A 28 -23.18 -9.65 6.76
CA SER A 28 -21.91 -10.35 7.04
C SER A 28 -20.74 -9.48 7.58
N ALA A 29 -20.98 -8.24 8.03
CA ALA A 29 -19.94 -7.42 8.65
C ALA A 29 -19.51 -8.03 9.99
N THR A 30 -18.22 -8.12 10.27
CA THR A 30 -17.66 -8.81 11.45
C THR A 30 -16.64 -7.93 12.16
N ALA A 31 -16.87 -7.65 13.45
CA ALA A 31 -15.94 -6.91 14.31
C ALA A 31 -15.59 -7.75 15.55
N VAL A 32 -14.34 -8.23 15.65
CA VAL A 32 -13.91 -9.21 16.67
C VAL A 32 -13.09 -8.58 17.80
N GLY A 33 -12.12 -7.72 17.49
CA GLY A 33 -11.23 -7.13 18.51
C GLY A 33 -11.88 -6.03 19.35
N GLU A 34 -11.25 -5.66 20.47
CA GLU A 34 -11.69 -4.54 21.31
C GLU A 34 -11.64 -3.22 20.50
N GLY A 35 -12.74 -2.47 20.48
CA GLY A 35 -12.86 -1.22 19.72
C GLY A 35 -12.86 -1.39 18.19
N ALA A 36 -12.95 -2.64 17.69
CA ALA A 36 -12.93 -2.91 16.25
C ALA A 36 -14.16 -2.31 15.54
N SER A 37 -13.97 -1.86 14.30
CA SER A 37 -14.97 -1.13 13.52
C SER A 37 -15.09 -1.69 12.10
N ALA A 38 -16.19 -2.39 11.80
CA ALA A 38 -16.48 -2.96 10.49
C ALA A 38 -17.71 -2.29 9.85
N TYR A 39 -17.53 -1.62 8.71
CA TYR A 39 -18.58 -0.90 7.99
C TYR A 39 -18.62 -1.30 6.51
N GLY A 40 -19.66 -2.02 6.10
CA GLY A 40 -19.83 -2.53 4.73
C GLY A 40 -20.24 -4.00 4.73
N SER A 41 -20.91 -4.45 3.66
CA SER A 41 -21.22 -5.88 3.53
C SER A 41 -19.93 -6.68 3.39
N GLY A 42 -19.76 -7.72 4.21
CA GLY A 42 -18.54 -8.51 4.29
C GLY A 42 -17.31 -7.75 4.81
N ALA A 43 -17.44 -6.60 5.50
CA ALA A 43 -16.29 -5.96 6.12
C ALA A 43 -15.81 -6.75 7.35
N PHE A 44 -14.51 -7.00 7.48
CA PHE A 44 -13.89 -7.78 8.57
C PHE A 44 -12.86 -6.93 9.31
N ALA A 45 -13.15 -6.58 10.57
CA ALA A 45 -12.20 -5.95 11.50
C ALA A 45 -11.89 -6.95 12.64
N LEU A 46 -10.76 -7.65 12.53
CA LEU A 46 -10.52 -8.91 13.25
C LEU A 46 -9.69 -8.77 14.53
N ALA A 47 -9.00 -7.64 14.70
CA ALA A 47 -8.11 -7.41 15.85
C ALA A 47 -8.41 -6.08 16.56
N ASP A 48 -7.73 -5.86 17.70
CA ASP A 48 -7.96 -4.70 18.56
C ASP A 48 -7.72 -3.38 17.82
N ALA A 49 -8.63 -2.43 17.99
CA ALA A 49 -8.67 -1.14 17.32
C ALA A 49 -8.60 -1.20 15.78
N SER A 50 -8.81 -2.37 15.16
CA SER A 50 -8.83 -2.51 13.70
C SER A 50 -10.07 -1.85 13.09
N THR A 51 -9.93 -1.29 11.90
CA THR A 51 -11.03 -0.62 11.20
C THR A 51 -11.09 -1.08 9.74
N ALA A 52 -12.23 -1.65 9.34
CA ALA A 52 -12.52 -2.06 7.97
C ALA A 52 -13.74 -1.30 7.44
N ILE A 53 -13.58 -0.53 6.37
CA ILE A 53 -14.65 0.26 5.74
C ILE A 53 -14.70 -0.05 4.24
N GLY A 54 -15.74 -0.77 3.81
CA GLY A 54 -15.96 -1.12 2.41
C GLY A 54 -16.55 -2.51 2.24
N PHE A 55 -17.07 -2.77 1.05
CA PHE A 55 -17.51 -4.13 0.69
C PHE A 55 -16.29 -5.07 0.68
N ASN A 56 -16.32 -6.13 1.48
CA ASN A 56 -15.20 -7.08 1.64
C ASN A 56 -13.87 -6.45 2.09
N ALA A 57 -13.89 -5.31 2.78
CA ALA A 57 -12.67 -4.75 3.37
C ALA A 57 -12.18 -5.65 4.52
N VAL A 58 -10.86 -5.86 4.66
CA VAL A 58 -10.27 -6.71 5.70
C VAL A 58 -9.18 -5.94 6.45
N ALA A 59 -9.32 -5.78 7.75
CA ALA A 59 -8.30 -5.32 8.67
C ALA A 59 -8.03 -6.44 9.69
N ASP A 60 -6.94 -7.19 9.48
CA ASP A 60 -6.67 -8.46 10.16
C ASP A 60 -5.89 -8.28 11.47
N GLN A 61 -5.01 -7.28 11.53
CA GLN A 61 -4.08 -7.06 12.65
C GLN A 61 -4.43 -5.84 13.50
N ALA A 62 -3.80 -5.76 14.69
CA ALA A 62 -4.08 -4.70 15.65
C ALA A 62 -3.77 -3.32 15.07
N SER A 63 -4.67 -2.36 15.31
CA SER A 63 -4.63 -1.00 14.76
C SER A 63 -4.53 -0.92 13.23
N ALA A 64 -4.84 -2.00 12.49
CA ALA A 64 -4.87 -1.97 11.04
C ALA A 64 -6.09 -1.21 10.51
N LEU A 65 -5.91 -0.50 9.39
CA LEU A 65 -6.94 0.30 8.74
C LEU A 65 -7.09 -0.14 7.28
N ALA A 66 -8.27 -0.65 6.91
CA ALA A 66 -8.63 -0.97 5.53
C ALA A 66 -9.83 -0.13 5.10
N VAL A 67 -9.68 0.72 4.08
CA VAL A 67 -10.74 1.60 3.57
C VAL A 67 -10.83 1.50 2.05
N GLY A 68 -11.86 0.84 1.54
CA GLY A 68 -12.08 0.59 0.13
C GLY A 68 -12.81 -0.73 -0.11
N ALA A 69 -13.40 -0.90 -1.30
CA ALA A 69 -13.92 -2.21 -1.67
C ALA A 69 -12.75 -3.20 -1.83
N SER A 70 -12.81 -4.35 -1.15
CA SER A 70 -11.75 -5.37 -1.15
C SER A 70 -10.37 -4.84 -0.73
N SER A 71 -10.29 -3.75 0.03
CA SER A 71 -9.03 -3.27 0.61
C SER A 71 -8.59 -4.20 1.75
N THR A 72 -7.30 -4.48 1.87
CA THR A 72 -6.77 -5.48 2.80
C THR A 72 -5.55 -4.95 3.55
N ALA A 73 -5.64 -4.85 4.88
CA ALA A 73 -4.53 -4.49 5.77
C ALA A 73 -4.20 -5.68 6.68
N LEU A 74 -3.04 -6.30 6.46
CA LEU A 74 -2.58 -7.53 7.14
C LEU A 74 -1.40 -7.32 8.08
N GLY A 75 -0.80 -6.12 8.11
CA GLY A 75 0.25 -5.78 9.06
C GLY A 75 -0.30 -5.06 10.30
N GLU A 76 0.37 -5.21 11.45
CA GLU A 76 0.09 -4.37 12.62
C GLU A 76 0.37 -2.89 12.27
N TYR A 77 -0.53 -1.98 12.64
CA TYR A 77 -0.53 -0.57 12.22
C TYR A 77 -0.58 -0.32 10.70
N ALA A 78 -0.86 -1.35 9.89
CA ALA A 78 -0.90 -1.19 8.44
C ALA A 78 -2.12 -0.38 7.99
N MET A 79 -1.96 0.40 6.93
CA MET A 79 -3.02 1.22 6.33
C MET A 79 -3.18 0.88 4.85
N ALA A 80 -4.35 0.38 4.45
CA ALA A 80 -4.73 0.10 3.07
C ALA A 80 -5.94 0.96 2.69
N VAL A 81 -5.73 2.01 1.89
CA VAL A 81 -6.76 2.97 1.48
C VAL A 81 -6.90 2.98 -0.04
N GLY A 82 -7.99 2.43 -0.56
CA GLY A 82 -8.29 2.32 -1.98
C GLY A 82 -9.00 1.01 -2.32
N SER A 83 -9.71 0.96 -3.45
CA SER A 83 -10.26 -0.32 -3.93
C SER A 83 -9.12 -1.28 -4.19
N GLU A 84 -9.18 -2.50 -3.67
CA GLU A 84 -8.17 -3.55 -3.86
C GLU A 84 -6.76 -3.17 -3.36
N SER A 85 -6.61 -2.12 -2.55
CA SER A 85 -5.31 -1.78 -1.94
C SER A 85 -4.89 -2.83 -0.92
N LEU A 86 -3.58 -3.10 -0.83
CA LEU A 86 -3.00 -4.13 0.02
C LEU A 86 -1.83 -3.56 0.84
N ALA A 87 -1.91 -3.64 2.16
CA ALA A 87 -0.80 -3.32 3.07
C ALA A 87 -0.49 -4.54 3.95
N GLU A 88 0.62 -5.24 3.69
CA GLU A 88 0.99 -6.49 4.37
C GLU A 88 2.07 -6.30 5.44
N GLY A 89 3.01 -5.37 5.23
CA GLY A 89 4.13 -5.16 6.15
C GLY A 89 3.70 -4.50 7.47
N PHE A 90 4.47 -4.74 8.54
CA PHE A 90 4.34 -3.99 9.78
C PHE A 90 4.45 -2.49 9.49
N ALA A 91 3.49 -1.68 9.97
CA ALA A 91 3.39 -0.25 9.72
C ALA A 91 3.41 0.16 8.23
N ALA A 92 3.06 -0.74 7.30
CA ALA A 92 3.01 -0.43 5.87
C ALA A 92 1.81 0.46 5.52
N SER A 93 1.96 1.32 4.51
CA SER A 93 0.92 2.24 4.04
C SER A 93 0.72 2.13 2.54
N ALA A 94 -0.39 1.54 2.10
CA ALA A 94 -0.84 1.51 0.71
C ALA A 94 -2.02 2.48 0.50
N SER A 95 -1.86 3.49 -0.34
CA SER A 95 -2.89 4.49 -0.64
C SER A 95 -3.06 4.65 -2.16
N GLY A 96 -4.16 4.11 -2.70
CA GLY A 96 -4.49 4.12 -4.12
C GLY A 96 -5.22 2.84 -4.54
N ALA A 97 -5.96 2.89 -5.65
CA ALA A 97 -6.60 1.68 -6.17
C ALA A 97 -5.52 0.65 -6.57
N ALA A 98 -5.61 -0.56 -6.02
CA ALA A 98 -4.64 -1.63 -6.18
C ALA A 98 -3.18 -1.23 -5.81
N ALA A 99 -3.00 -0.26 -4.91
CA ALA A 99 -1.69 0.04 -4.34
C ALA A 99 -1.23 -1.12 -3.44
N MET A 100 0.05 -1.49 -3.47
CA MET A 100 0.61 -2.61 -2.71
C MET A 100 1.82 -2.16 -1.89
N ALA A 101 1.72 -2.22 -0.57
CA ALA A 101 2.82 -2.00 0.36
C ALA A 101 3.10 -3.28 1.16
N THR A 102 4.05 -4.08 0.72
CA THR A 102 4.31 -5.42 1.30
C THR A 102 5.57 -5.48 2.16
N GLY A 103 6.48 -4.51 2.03
CA GLY A 103 7.64 -4.38 2.94
C GLY A 103 7.26 -3.81 4.30
N GLU A 104 8.00 -4.16 5.35
CA GLU A 104 7.92 -3.51 6.66
C GLU A 104 8.22 -2.01 6.52
N GLY A 105 7.37 -1.15 7.08
CA GLY A 105 7.48 0.31 6.97
C GLY A 105 7.30 0.86 5.54
N ALA A 106 6.95 0.02 4.57
CA ALA A 106 6.86 0.42 3.17
C ALA A 106 5.67 1.36 2.93
N THR A 107 5.85 2.33 2.03
CA THR A 107 4.82 3.29 1.64
C THR A 107 4.59 3.23 0.14
N ALA A 108 3.40 2.82 -0.30
CA ALA A 108 2.97 2.82 -1.69
C ALA A 108 1.80 3.81 -1.86
N THR A 109 2.01 4.91 -2.58
CA THR A 109 0.99 5.94 -2.85
C THR A 109 0.79 6.15 -4.35
N GLY A 110 -0.35 5.73 -4.87
CA GLY A 110 -0.68 5.80 -6.29
C GLY A 110 -1.51 4.60 -6.73
N ALA A 111 -2.28 4.74 -7.81
CA ALA A 111 -2.95 3.57 -8.38
C ALA A 111 -1.90 2.59 -8.91
N LEU A 112 -1.99 1.32 -8.53
CA LEU A 112 -1.08 0.25 -8.94
C LEU A 112 0.40 0.51 -8.57
N SER A 113 0.67 1.36 -7.56
CA SER A 113 2.03 1.53 -7.03
C SER A 113 2.42 0.35 -6.15
N THR A 114 3.69 -0.06 -6.19
CA THR A 114 4.22 -1.19 -5.41
C THR A 114 5.44 -0.76 -4.61
N ALA A 115 5.39 -0.89 -3.29
CA ALA A 115 6.54 -0.77 -2.40
C ALA A 115 6.73 -2.10 -1.65
N SER A 116 7.70 -2.91 -2.08
CA SER A 116 7.93 -4.25 -1.53
C SER A 116 9.24 -4.41 -0.77
N GLY A 117 10.15 -3.45 -0.89
CA GLY A 117 11.35 -3.40 -0.06
C GLY A 117 11.03 -2.95 1.38
N VAL A 118 11.84 -3.38 2.34
CA VAL A 118 11.78 -2.86 3.71
C VAL A 118 12.06 -1.36 3.69
N GLU A 119 11.21 -0.59 4.35
CA GLU A 119 11.23 0.88 4.40
C GLU A 119 11.21 1.56 3.01
N ALA A 120 10.78 0.83 1.97
CA ALA A 120 10.71 1.35 0.61
C ALA A 120 9.55 2.33 0.42
N THR A 121 9.72 3.31 -0.46
CA THR A 121 8.73 4.34 -0.76
C THR A 121 8.46 4.42 -2.26
N ALA A 122 7.24 4.07 -2.70
CA ALA A 122 6.77 4.22 -4.07
C ALA A 122 5.66 5.28 -4.14
N VAL A 123 5.87 6.37 -4.88
CA VAL A 123 4.91 7.49 -5.01
C VAL A 123 4.67 7.80 -6.49
N GLY A 124 3.48 7.49 -6.99
CA GLY A 124 3.08 7.67 -8.38
C GLY A 124 2.29 6.47 -8.90
N ALA A 125 1.44 6.69 -9.91
CA ALA A 125 0.77 5.57 -10.55
C ALA A 125 1.81 4.63 -11.17
N PHE A 126 1.72 3.32 -10.91
CA PHE A 126 2.70 2.32 -11.35
C PHE A 126 4.15 2.54 -10.86
N ALA A 127 4.37 3.36 -9.83
CA ALA A 127 5.71 3.48 -9.23
C ALA A 127 6.09 2.16 -8.53
N GLU A 128 7.34 1.73 -8.67
CA GLU A 128 7.85 0.48 -8.10
C GLU A 128 9.12 0.74 -7.27
N ALA A 129 9.05 0.49 -5.97
CA ALA A 129 10.20 0.51 -5.06
C ALA A 129 10.39 -0.88 -4.44
N THR A 130 11.29 -1.69 -5.02
CA THR A 130 11.48 -3.10 -4.67
C THR A 130 12.74 -3.37 -3.85
N GLY A 131 13.71 -2.45 -3.85
CA GLY A 131 14.91 -2.54 -3.00
C GLY A 131 14.64 -2.10 -1.56
N GLU A 132 15.40 -2.63 -0.60
CA GLU A 132 15.42 -2.14 0.78
C GLU A 132 15.81 -0.65 0.79
N LEU A 133 15.11 0.19 1.56
CA LEU A 133 15.31 1.64 1.63
C LEU A 133 15.16 2.37 0.27
N ALA A 134 14.60 1.71 -0.75
CA ALA A 134 14.50 2.28 -2.08
C ALA A 134 13.38 3.34 -2.15
N THR A 135 13.60 4.40 -2.93
CA THR A 135 12.59 5.43 -3.18
C THR A 135 12.32 5.59 -4.67
N ALA A 136 11.09 5.30 -5.11
CA ALA A 136 10.61 5.55 -6.47
C ALA A 136 9.52 6.61 -6.44
N ALA A 137 9.80 7.82 -6.93
CA ALA A 137 8.88 8.94 -6.93
C ALA A 137 8.65 9.48 -8.35
N GLY A 138 7.53 9.09 -8.96
CA GLY A 138 7.12 9.42 -10.32
C GLY A 138 6.17 8.37 -10.88
N ALA A 139 5.34 8.74 -11.86
CA ALA A 139 4.56 7.72 -12.57
C ALA A 139 5.51 6.76 -13.29
N GLU A 140 5.33 5.45 -13.12
CA GLU A 140 6.17 4.39 -13.69
C GLU A 140 7.67 4.51 -13.31
N SER A 141 8.03 5.22 -12.24
CA SER A 141 9.42 5.23 -11.75
C SER A 141 9.76 3.90 -11.07
N VAL A 142 11.01 3.44 -11.22
CA VAL A 142 11.48 2.16 -10.68
C VAL A 142 12.76 2.36 -9.86
N ALA A 143 12.74 1.96 -8.59
CA ALA A 143 13.90 1.90 -7.72
C ALA A 143 14.04 0.46 -7.18
N SER A 144 14.90 -0.34 -7.80
CA SER A 144 15.04 -1.78 -7.51
C SER A 144 16.32 -2.17 -6.79
N GLY A 145 17.31 -1.27 -6.72
CA GLY A 145 18.51 -1.45 -5.91
C GLY A 145 18.27 -1.12 -4.44
N SER A 146 19.05 -1.71 -3.56
CA SER A 146 19.08 -1.34 -2.13
C SER A 146 19.58 0.10 -1.99
N GLU A 147 18.93 0.89 -1.14
CA GLU A 147 19.20 2.31 -0.94
C GLU A 147 19.15 3.13 -2.26
N SER A 148 18.46 2.63 -3.30
CA SER A 148 18.37 3.29 -4.59
C SER A 148 17.26 4.35 -4.62
N SER A 149 17.38 5.34 -5.50
CA SER A 149 16.46 6.46 -5.58
C SER A 149 16.17 6.86 -7.02
N ALA A 150 14.90 6.79 -7.43
CA ALA A 150 14.43 7.18 -8.76
C ALA A 150 13.38 8.30 -8.65
N PHE A 151 13.72 9.51 -9.09
CA PHE A 151 12.86 10.68 -9.07
C PHE A 151 12.53 11.16 -10.49
N GLY A 152 11.27 11.03 -10.89
CA GLY A 152 10.77 11.46 -12.20
C GLY A 152 9.97 10.36 -12.90
N ALA A 153 9.07 10.77 -13.81
CA ALA A 153 8.28 9.80 -14.58
C ALA A 153 9.20 8.89 -15.40
N LEU A 154 9.04 7.57 -15.27
CA LEU A 154 9.89 6.55 -15.90
C LEU A 154 11.38 6.63 -15.50
N ALA A 155 11.75 7.30 -14.41
CA ALA A 155 13.11 7.25 -13.89
C ALA A 155 13.43 5.82 -13.40
N THR A 156 14.65 5.35 -13.59
CA THR A 156 15.06 4.01 -13.18
C THR A 156 16.40 4.04 -12.45
N ALA A 157 16.41 3.59 -11.21
CA ALA A 157 17.59 3.34 -10.39
C ALA A 157 17.65 1.84 -10.04
N SER A 158 18.44 1.07 -10.79
CA SER A 158 18.30 -0.40 -10.80
C SER A 158 19.37 -1.18 -10.03
N ASP A 159 20.43 -0.52 -9.59
CA ASP A 159 21.54 -1.12 -8.83
C ASP A 159 21.64 -0.48 -7.44
N ASP A 160 22.36 -1.12 -6.51
CA ASP A 160 22.50 -0.64 -5.14
C ASP A 160 23.15 0.76 -5.13
N TYR A 161 22.65 1.64 -4.26
CA TYR A 161 23.07 3.03 -4.14
C TYR A 161 22.88 3.89 -5.40
N ALA A 162 22.17 3.39 -6.43
CA ALA A 162 21.95 4.14 -7.65
C ALA A 162 20.95 5.29 -7.43
N THR A 163 21.22 6.46 -8.02
CA THR A 163 20.34 7.63 -7.97
C THR A 163 20.01 8.13 -9.37
N ALA A 164 18.74 8.11 -9.78
CA ALA A 164 18.27 8.65 -11.05
C ALA A 164 17.30 9.81 -10.81
N VAL A 165 17.60 11.00 -11.33
CA VAL A 165 16.80 12.23 -11.17
C VAL A 165 16.49 12.83 -12.54
N GLY A 166 15.25 12.74 -12.98
CA GLY A 166 14.79 13.24 -14.28
C GLY A 166 13.85 12.26 -14.96
N GLY A 167 12.98 12.77 -15.84
CA GLY A 167 12.09 11.89 -16.60
C GLY A 167 12.91 10.96 -17.50
N ARG A 168 12.76 9.64 -17.34
CA ARG A 168 13.56 8.61 -18.03
C ARG A 168 15.07 8.66 -17.75
N ALA A 169 15.50 9.25 -16.64
CA ALA A 169 16.88 9.11 -16.16
C ALA A 169 17.16 7.63 -15.81
N GLN A 170 18.34 7.13 -16.12
CA GLN A 170 18.73 5.72 -15.88
C GLN A 170 20.06 5.65 -15.12
N ALA A 171 20.02 5.20 -13.87
CA ALA A 171 21.18 4.88 -13.05
C ALA A 171 21.23 3.36 -12.83
N SER A 172 22.11 2.66 -13.54
CA SER A 172 22.15 1.19 -13.59
C SER A 172 23.48 0.57 -13.21
N GLY A 173 24.46 1.37 -12.80
CA GLY A 173 25.68 0.87 -12.16
C GLY A 173 25.61 1.02 -10.65
N PHE A 174 26.26 0.12 -9.92
CA PHE A 174 26.47 0.25 -8.48
C PHE A 174 27.00 1.64 -8.12
N ASN A 175 26.33 2.30 -7.17
CA ASN A 175 26.64 3.66 -6.70
C ASN A 175 26.73 4.70 -7.83
N SER A 176 25.94 4.53 -8.89
CA SER A 176 25.88 5.47 -10.00
C SER A 176 24.88 6.60 -9.75
N THR A 177 25.08 7.75 -10.39
CA THR A 177 24.17 8.90 -10.32
C THR A 177 23.86 9.42 -11.73
N SER A 178 22.59 9.52 -12.07
CA SER A 178 22.12 10.03 -13.36
C SER A 178 21.18 11.21 -13.13
N VAL A 179 21.54 12.42 -13.56
CA VAL A 179 20.76 13.64 -13.36
C VAL A 179 20.46 14.31 -14.70
N GLY A 180 19.19 14.32 -15.08
CA GLY A 180 18.68 14.91 -16.31
C GLY A 180 17.62 14.04 -16.97
N SER A 181 16.74 14.64 -17.76
CA SER A 181 15.82 13.84 -18.57
C SER A 181 16.62 13.06 -19.61
N TRP A 182 16.42 11.74 -19.67
CA TRP A 182 17.16 10.81 -20.55
C TRP A 182 18.66 10.65 -20.27
N SER A 183 19.17 11.12 -19.13
CA SER A 183 20.56 10.84 -18.74
C SER A 183 20.75 9.35 -18.43
N THR A 184 21.96 8.83 -18.64
CA THR A 184 22.29 7.43 -18.36
C THR A 184 23.65 7.30 -17.69
N ALA A 185 23.70 6.73 -16.49
CA ALA A 185 24.91 6.35 -15.77
C ALA A 185 24.90 4.83 -15.51
N SER A 186 25.67 4.05 -16.28
CA SER A 186 25.67 2.59 -16.24
C SER A 186 26.94 1.94 -15.69
N GLY A 187 27.95 2.75 -15.37
CA GLY A 187 29.21 2.26 -14.79
C GLY A 187 29.22 2.29 -13.26
N PHE A 188 30.09 1.48 -12.66
CA PHE A 188 30.42 1.58 -11.23
C PHE A 188 30.89 2.99 -10.89
N ASN A 189 30.24 3.65 -9.92
CA ASN A 189 30.47 5.06 -9.57
C ASN A 189 30.31 6.06 -10.74
N ALA A 190 29.58 5.71 -11.80
CA ALA A 190 29.38 6.61 -12.93
C ALA A 190 28.49 7.79 -12.55
N THR A 191 28.78 8.96 -13.12
CA THR A 191 27.91 10.15 -13.04
C THR A 191 27.58 10.63 -14.45
N ALA A 192 26.31 10.98 -14.71
CA ALA A 192 25.82 11.46 -16.01
C ALA A 192 24.72 12.51 -15.87
#